data_AF-A0A4Q1K3S6-F1
#
_entry.id   AF-A0A4Q1K3S6-F1
#
_cell.length_a   1.000
_cell.length_b   1.000
_cell.length_c   1.000
_cell.angle_alpha   90.00
_cell.angle_beta   90.00
_cell.angle_gamma   90.00
#
_symmetry.space_group_name_H-M   'P 1'
#
loop_
_entity.id
_entity.type
_entity.pdbx_description
1 polymer ?
#
loop_
_entity_poly.entity_id
_entity_poly.type
_entity_poly.pdbx_seq_one_letter_code
_entity_poly.pdbx_strand_id
1 'polypeptide(L)'
;MNQGLGSTSHVAAPENIIVIDANLVDNAWKIANSAYFASNLLPSPHVADYFIIDLNLVSSTDPKVITGWLKFNAAYFSYEDSNNFIALGHDLTDLIYHTQIETAITAGLSFQINGSDLANLSSSFDRSNYPHYFQVETNALGVPTGITEITDYNCEANSFSFPLFKAIFTLFGIAPTDRRNATFSFAQIVSPTNVTSIGFKLEYGTKTMYYDFSGGQTPPLTSTISIARRLK
;
A
#
# COMPACT_ATOMS: atom_id res chain seq x y z
N MET A 1 8.24 33.99 13.07
CA MET A 1 7.92 33.75 11.65
C MET A 1 9.14 33.11 11.02
N ASN A 2 9.05 31.84 10.64
CA ASN A 2 9.83 31.31 9.53
C ASN A 2 9.00 30.17 8.93
N GLN A 3 8.34 30.49 7.83
CA GLN A 3 7.67 29.52 6.97
C GLN A 3 8.73 28.78 6.14
N GLY A 4 8.40 27.55 5.76
CA GLY A 4 8.84 27.03 4.47
C GLY A 4 10.04 26.10 4.53
N LEU A 5 9.78 24.83 4.81
CA LEU A 5 10.41 23.70 4.12
C LEU A 5 9.33 22.65 3.87
N GLY A 6 8.47 22.93 2.88
CA GLY A 6 7.67 21.91 2.23
C GLY A 6 8.58 21.10 1.30
N SER A 7 9.25 20.09 1.85
CA SER A 7 9.79 18.99 1.06
C SER A 7 9.00 17.73 1.42
N THR A 8 7.86 17.52 0.75
CA THR A 8 7.20 16.22 0.79
C THR A 8 8.04 15.27 -0.04
N SER A 9 9.02 14.66 0.62
CA SER A 9 9.80 13.54 0.11
C SER A 9 8.85 12.49 -0.44
N HIS A 10 9.12 12.03 -1.66
CA HIS A 10 8.60 10.78 -2.18
C HIS A 10 8.73 9.71 -1.09
N VAL A 11 7.64 8.97 -0.83
CA VAL A 11 7.70 7.77 -0.01
C VAL A 11 7.90 6.63 -0.99
N ALA A 12 9.14 6.23 -1.19
CA ALA A 12 9.41 4.97 -1.86
C ALA A 12 8.86 3.84 -0.96
N ALA A 13 8.17 2.87 -1.57
CA ALA A 13 7.62 1.69 -0.90
C ALA A 13 6.73 1.98 0.33
N PRO A 14 5.62 2.76 0.21
CA PRO A 14 4.72 3.03 1.33
C PRO A 14 4.17 1.74 1.97
N GLU A 15 4.12 0.63 1.25
CA GLU A 15 3.72 -0.68 1.73
C GLU A 15 4.71 -1.32 2.75
N ASN A 16 5.91 -0.74 2.90
CA ASN A 16 6.94 -1.15 3.84
C ASN A 16 7.02 -0.29 5.10
N ILE A 17 6.03 0.57 5.35
CA ILE A 17 6.04 1.44 6.52
C ILE A 17 5.09 0.96 7.63
N ILE A 18 5.46 1.21 8.88
CA ILE A 18 4.60 0.99 10.05
C ILE A 18 4.52 2.28 10.87
N VAL A 19 3.30 2.66 11.24
CA VAL A 19 3.05 3.79 12.13
C VAL A 19 3.03 3.30 13.59
N ILE A 20 3.79 3.99 14.43
CA ILE A 20 3.90 3.73 15.87
C ILE A 20 3.27 4.90 16.62
N ASP A 21 2.32 4.64 17.52
CA ASP A 21 1.81 5.67 18.43
C ASP A 21 2.88 6.00 19.47
N ALA A 22 3.38 7.24 19.44
CA ALA A 22 4.48 7.67 20.29
C ALA A 22 4.14 7.66 21.79
N ASN A 23 2.84 7.60 22.14
CA ASN A 23 2.37 7.50 23.52
C ASN A 23 2.47 6.07 24.08
N LEU A 24 2.63 5.07 23.21
CA LEU A 24 2.73 3.66 23.62
C LEU A 24 4.18 3.22 23.85
N VAL A 25 5.16 4.08 23.59
CA VAL A 25 6.59 3.75 23.64
C VAL A 25 7.37 4.67 24.57
N ASP A 26 8.30 4.09 25.32
CA ASP A 26 9.20 4.83 26.22
C ASP A 26 10.49 5.32 25.52
N ASN A 27 11.35 6.01 26.25
CA ASN A 27 12.60 6.54 25.69
C ASN A 27 13.62 5.44 25.33
N ALA A 28 13.62 4.31 26.05
CA ALA A 28 14.53 3.21 25.76
C ALA A 28 14.17 2.56 24.41
N TRP A 29 12.87 2.35 24.18
CA TRP A 29 12.34 1.87 22.91
C TRP A 29 12.69 2.82 21.76
N LYS A 30 12.51 4.14 21.96
CA LYS A 30 12.82 5.16 20.94
C LYS A 30 14.30 5.12 20.54
N ILE A 31 15.21 5.03 21.50
CA ILE A 31 16.65 4.93 21.22
C ILE A 31 16.95 3.65 20.43
N ALA A 32 16.42 2.51 20.87
CA ALA A 32 16.66 1.21 20.25
C ALA A 32 16.18 1.12 18.80
N ASN A 33 15.14 1.86 18.42
CA ASN A 33 14.53 1.82 17.08
C ASN A 33 14.82 3.06 16.23
N SER A 34 15.59 4.03 16.75
CA SER A 34 15.85 5.31 16.08
C SER A 34 16.50 5.16 14.69
N ALA A 35 17.28 4.10 14.49
CA ALA A 35 17.89 3.78 13.19
C ALA A 35 16.87 3.39 12.11
N TYR A 36 15.63 3.08 12.48
CA TYR A 36 14.56 2.65 11.58
C TYR A 36 13.54 3.76 11.29
N PHE A 37 13.72 4.95 11.87
CA PHE A 37 12.77 6.05 11.72
C PHE A 37 12.83 6.66 10.32
N ALA A 38 11.66 6.81 9.70
CA ALA A 38 11.48 7.55 8.46
C ALA A 38 10.85 8.93 8.73
N SER A 39 11.14 9.90 7.87
CA SER A 39 10.75 11.30 8.06
C SER A 39 9.41 11.68 7.41
N ASN A 40 8.57 10.70 7.07
CA ASN A 40 7.33 10.98 6.35
C ASN A 40 6.28 11.66 7.25
N LEU A 41 5.37 12.39 6.63
CA LEU A 41 4.24 13.02 7.32
C LEU A 41 2.96 12.26 7.01
N LEU A 42 2.21 11.90 8.06
CA LEU A 42 0.91 11.27 7.89
C LEU A 42 -0.12 12.30 7.44
N PRO A 43 -0.99 11.98 6.47
CA PRO A 43 -2.15 12.81 6.18
C PRO A 43 -3.13 12.76 7.35
N SER A 44 -3.65 13.93 7.75
CA SER A 44 -4.65 14.04 8.82
C SER A 44 -6.01 13.48 8.38
N PRO A 45 -6.80 12.84 9.27
CA PRO A 45 -6.55 12.61 10.69
C PRO A 45 -5.65 11.41 10.98
N HIS A 46 -4.81 11.51 12.02
CA HIS A 46 -3.90 10.45 12.50
C HIS A 46 -3.69 10.55 14.02
N VAL A 47 -3.04 9.56 14.65
CA VAL A 47 -2.57 9.71 16.05
C VAL A 47 -1.69 10.96 16.22
N ALA A 48 -1.88 11.73 17.28
CA ALA A 48 -1.31 13.07 17.39
C ALA A 48 0.24 13.09 17.36
N ASP A 49 0.86 12.19 18.10
CA ASP A 49 2.32 12.01 18.14
C ASP A 49 2.65 10.59 17.66
N TYR A 50 3.53 10.47 16.67
CA TYR A 50 3.85 9.18 16.06
C TYR A 50 5.32 9.08 15.60
N PHE A 51 5.76 7.85 15.37
CA PHE A 51 6.95 7.53 14.58
C PHE A 51 6.54 6.71 13.36
N ILE A 52 7.27 6.87 12.27
CA ILE A 52 7.15 6.01 11.10
C ILE A 52 8.39 5.14 11.05
N ILE A 53 8.19 3.84 10.96
CA ILE A 53 9.24 2.85 10.81
C ILE A 53 9.28 2.41 9.36
N ASP A 54 10.44 2.53 8.72
CA ASP A 54 10.71 1.93 7.42
C ASP A 54 11.29 0.52 7.64
N LEU A 55 10.55 -0.51 7.18
CA LEU A 55 10.95 -1.89 7.33
C LEU A 55 12.17 -2.27 6.48
N ASN A 56 12.46 -1.51 5.42
CA ASN A 56 13.71 -1.67 4.67
C ASN A 56 14.94 -1.35 5.54
N LEU A 57 14.80 -0.43 6.51
CA LEU A 57 15.85 -0.10 7.47
C LEU A 57 15.97 -1.15 8.59
N VAL A 58 14.86 -1.85 8.91
CA VAL A 58 14.87 -2.96 9.88
C VAL A 58 15.67 -4.14 9.32
N SER A 59 15.43 -4.51 8.07
CA SER A 59 16.29 -5.39 7.31
C SER A 59 15.97 -5.30 5.83
N SER A 60 16.97 -4.96 5.03
CA SER A 60 16.87 -5.03 3.57
C SER A 60 17.31 -6.38 3.04
N THR A 61 17.49 -7.43 3.86
CA THR A 61 17.96 -8.74 3.34
C THR A 61 17.28 -10.01 3.90
N ASP A 62 16.74 -9.98 5.11
CA ASP A 62 16.20 -11.18 5.78
C ASP A 62 14.74 -10.99 6.24
N PRO A 63 13.77 -11.64 5.56
CA PRO A 63 12.36 -11.62 5.92
C PRO A 63 12.05 -12.07 7.36
N LYS A 64 12.90 -12.92 7.94
CA LYS A 64 12.72 -13.39 9.33
C LYS A 64 13.01 -12.29 10.34
N VAL A 65 13.93 -11.39 10.04
CA VAL A 65 14.25 -10.23 10.91
C VAL A 65 13.06 -9.28 10.93
N ILE A 66 12.51 -8.93 9.77
CA ILE A 66 11.28 -8.12 9.67
C ILE A 66 10.14 -8.79 10.45
N THR A 67 9.91 -10.08 10.22
CA THR A 67 8.84 -10.84 10.90
C THR A 67 9.02 -10.85 12.43
N GLY A 68 10.25 -11.03 12.91
CA GLY A 68 10.58 -10.98 14.32
C GLY A 68 10.34 -9.61 14.93
N TRP A 69 10.80 -8.56 14.25
CA TRP A 69 10.60 -7.17 14.67
C TRP A 69 9.11 -6.81 14.73
N LEU A 70 8.33 -7.16 13.70
CA LEU A 70 6.88 -6.90 13.66
C LEU A 70 6.15 -7.56 14.82
N LYS A 71 6.46 -8.84 15.11
CA LYS A 71 5.86 -9.57 16.24
C LYS A 71 6.20 -8.94 17.58
N PHE A 72 7.44 -8.50 17.77
CA PHE A 72 7.91 -7.90 19.01
C PHE A 72 7.26 -6.53 19.27
N ASN A 73 7.00 -5.76 18.21
CA ASN A 73 6.54 -4.37 18.32
C ASN A 73 5.04 -4.17 18.05
N ALA A 74 4.29 -5.24 17.72
CA ALA A 74 2.89 -5.16 17.32
C ALA A 74 1.96 -4.41 18.29
N ALA A 75 2.27 -4.42 19.59
CA ALA A 75 1.49 -3.72 20.61
C ALA A 75 1.54 -2.19 20.49
N TYR A 76 2.52 -1.64 19.77
CA TYR A 76 2.74 -0.20 19.62
C TYR A 76 2.18 0.34 18.29
N PHE A 77 1.64 -0.53 17.43
CA PHE A 77 1.24 -0.17 16.07
C PHE A 77 -0.07 0.60 16.08
N SER A 78 -0.10 1.74 15.39
CA SER A 78 -1.35 2.31 14.93
C SER A 78 -1.76 1.62 13.63
N TYR A 79 -2.55 0.56 13.74
CA TYR A 79 -3.00 -0.22 12.58
C TYR A 79 -3.88 0.58 11.62
N GLU A 80 -4.77 1.44 12.14
CA GLU A 80 -5.63 2.30 11.32
C GLU A 80 -4.76 3.26 10.49
N ASP A 81 -3.81 3.95 11.12
CA ASP A 81 -2.95 4.90 10.44
C ASP A 81 -1.96 4.23 9.48
N SER A 82 -1.41 3.06 9.85
CA SER A 82 -0.53 2.29 8.97
C SER A 82 -1.27 1.87 7.69
N ASN A 83 -2.48 1.31 7.83
CA ASN A 83 -3.28 0.90 6.67
C ASN A 83 -3.70 2.10 5.81
N ASN A 84 -4.13 3.21 6.44
CA ASN A 84 -4.46 4.43 5.73
C ASN A 84 -3.27 4.95 4.93
N PHE A 85 -2.10 5.03 5.56
CA PHE A 85 -0.91 5.55 4.90
C PHE A 85 -0.47 4.68 3.72
N ILE A 86 -0.47 3.35 3.89
CA ILE A 86 -0.19 2.41 2.81
C ILE A 86 -1.16 2.66 1.65
N ALA A 87 -2.47 2.59 1.88
CA ALA A 87 -3.46 2.71 0.81
C ALA A 87 -3.43 4.08 0.12
N LEU A 88 -3.23 5.18 0.87
CA LEU A 88 -3.12 6.53 0.33
C LEU A 88 -1.83 6.75 -0.48
N GLY A 89 -0.75 6.08 -0.11
CA GLY A 89 0.50 6.12 -0.88
C GLY A 89 0.36 5.53 -2.29
N HIS A 90 -0.66 4.70 -2.51
CA HIS A 90 -0.96 4.08 -3.81
C HIS A 90 -2.17 4.70 -4.52
N ASP A 91 -2.91 5.63 -3.90
CA ASP A 91 -4.17 6.11 -4.47
C ASP A 91 -3.92 6.92 -5.76
N LEU A 92 -4.55 6.49 -6.85
CA LEU A 92 -4.52 7.23 -8.12
C LEU A 92 -5.72 8.15 -8.13
N THR A 93 -5.54 9.43 -7.76
CA THR A 93 -6.64 10.40 -7.78
C THR A 93 -6.86 11.05 -9.14
N ASP A 94 -5.88 10.94 -10.03
CA ASP A 94 -5.86 11.65 -11.31
C ASP A 94 -6.71 10.95 -12.38
N LEU A 95 -7.63 11.68 -13.00
CA LEU A 95 -8.63 11.13 -13.93
C LEU A 95 -8.00 10.45 -15.17
N ILE A 96 -6.79 10.88 -15.55
CA ILE A 96 -6.05 10.29 -16.66
C ILE A 96 -5.77 8.80 -16.41
N TYR A 97 -5.47 8.40 -15.17
CA TYR A 97 -5.21 7.01 -14.83
C TYR A 97 -6.48 6.18 -14.81
N HIS A 98 -7.57 6.73 -14.26
CA HIS A 98 -8.87 6.07 -14.28
C HIS A 98 -9.31 5.77 -15.71
N THR A 99 -9.17 6.76 -16.60
CA THR A 99 -9.54 6.63 -18.01
C THR A 99 -8.71 5.57 -18.72
N GLN A 100 -7.40 5.51 -18.46
CA GLN A 100 -6.52 4.48 -19.01
C GLN A 100 -6.94 3.07 -18.55
N ILE A 101 -7.19 2.90 -17.26
CA ILE A 101 -7.61 1.61 -16.67
C ILE A 101 -8.96 1.17 -17.25
N GLU A 102 -9.97 2.05 -17.28
CA GLU A 102 -11.29 1.72 -17.83
C GLU A 102 -11.26 1.40 -19.33
N THR A 103 -10.42 2.12 -20.08
CA THR A 103 -10.21 1.85 -21.52
C THR A 103 -9.57 0.48 -21.72
N ALA A 104 -8.54 0.14 -20.93
CA ALA A 104 -7.88 -1.16 -20.99
C ALA A 104 -8.85 -2.30 -20.63
N ILE A 105 -9.70 -2.12 -19.62
CA ILE A 105 -10.75 -3.08 -19.24
C ILE A 105 -11.73 -3.29 -20.40
N THR A 106 -12.24 -2.21 -20.99
CA THR A 106 -13.19 -2.27 -22.12
C THR A 106 -12.58 -2.92 -23.36
N ALA A 107 -11.28 -2.69 -23.60
CA ALA A 107 -10.54 -3.25 -24.72
C ALA A 107 -10.08 -4.71 -24.51
N GLY A 108 -10.32 -5.31 -23.34
CA GLY A 108 -9.82 -6.65 -23.01
C GLY A 108 -8.30 -6.72 -22.79
N LEU A 109 -7.67 -5.59 -22.47
CA LEU A 109 -6.24 -5.45 -22.19
C LEU A 109 -5.98 -5.37 -20.67
N SER A 110 -6.65 -6.22 -19.91
CA SER A 110 -6.55 -6.24 -18.44
C SER A 110 -6.56 -7.68 -17.90
N PHE A 111 -6.02 -7.85 -16.70
CA PHE A 111 -6.14 -9.07 -15.91
C PHE A 111 -7.09 -8.82 -14.74
N GLN A 112 -8.05 -9.72 -14.53
CA GLN A 112 -9.01 -9.61 -13.44
C GLN A 112 -8.89 -10.79 -12.47
N ILE A 113 -8.97 -10.50 -11.18
CA ILE A 113 -8.99 -11.49 -10.11
C ILE A 113 -9.96 -11.02 -9.02
N ASN A 114 -10.74 -11.94 -8.44
CA ASN A 114 -11.58 -11.58 -7.30
C ASN A 114 -10.74 -11.59 -6.00
N GLY A 115 -11.23 -10.88 -4.98
CA GLY A 115 -10.49 -10.73 -3.73
C GLY A 115 -10.29 -12.04 -2.96
N SER A 116 -11.15 -13.04 -3.15
CA SER A 116 -10.97 -14.37 -2.53
C SER A 116 -9.81 -15.12 -3.18
N ASP A 117 -9.76 -15.14 -4.50
CA ASP A 117 -8.67 -15.79 -5.24
C ASP A 117 -7.33 -15.09 -5.00
N LEU A 118 -7.33 -13.75 -4.97
CA LEU A 118 -6.14 -12.96 -4.59
C LEU A 118 -5.64 -13.33 -3.19
N ALA A 119 -6.54 -13.42 -2.20
CA ALA A 119 -6.18 -13.80 -0.85
C ALA A 119 -5.69 -15.26 -0.75
N ASN A 120 -6.19 -16.15 -1.63
CA ASN A 120 -5.82 -17.56 -1.69
C ASN A 120 -4.45 -17.80 -2.37
N LEU A 121 -3.88 -16.81 -3.05
CA LEU A 121 -2.53 -16.92 -3.60
C LEU A 121 -1.46 -17.06 -2.51
N SER A 122 -1.80 -16.81 -1.24
CA SER A 122 -0.93 -17.09 -0.11
C SER A 122 -1.62 -17.86 1.00
N SER A 123 -0.87 -18.82 1.55
CA SER A 123 -1.31 -19.72 2.63
C SER A 123 -1.73 -19.01 3.92
N SER A 124 -1.32 -17.75 4.15
CA SER A 124 -1.74 -16.99 5.34
C SER A 124 -1.76 -15.47 5.13
N PHE A 125 -2.71 -15.03 4.30
CA PHE A 125 -2.95 -13.61 4.03
C PHE A 125 -3.14 -12.76 5.31
N ASP A 126 -3.65 -13.30 6.42
CA ASP A 126 -4.19 -12.45 7.50
C ASP A 126 -3.25 -11.97 8.62
N ARG A 127 -2.10 -12.60 8.99
CA ARG A 127 -1.34 -12.11 10.19
C ARG A 127 0.19 -12.19 10.24
N SER A 128 0.85 -13.15 9.58
CA SER A 128 2.32 -13.34 9.73
C SER A 128 3.12 -13.05 8.46
N ASN A 129 2.45 -12.91 7.32
CA ASN A 129 3.09 -12.71 6.02
C ASN A 129 3.05 -11.22 5.65
N TYR A 130 3.87 -10.42 6.34
CA TYR A 130 4.19 -9.05 5.92
C TYR A 130 5.25 -9.00 4.79
N PRO A 131 6.34 -9.81 4.80
CA PRO A 131 7.40 -9.71 3.81
C PRO A 131 7.10 -10.48 2.50
N HIS A 132 5.82 -10.77 2.25
CA HIS A 132 5.38 -11.44 1.03
C HIS A 132 4.77 -10.42 0.09
N TYR A 133 5.17 -10.48 -1.17
CA TYR A 133 4.77 -9.54 -2.19
C TYR A 133 4.10 -10.29 -3.33
N PHE A 134 3.37 -9.54 -4.15
CA PHE A 134 2.83 -9.99 -5.40
C PHE A 134 3.53 -9.26 -6.55
N GLN A 135 3.80 -10.02 -7.60
CA GLN A 135 4.22 -9.50 -8.88
C GLN A 135 3.09 -9.69 -9.89
N VAL A 136 2.80 -8.66 -10.70
CA VAL A 136 1.91 -8.81 -11.86
C VAL A 136 2.73 -9.29 -13.05
N GLU A 137 2.30 -10.42 -13.61
CA GLU A 137 2.88 -10.99 -14.82
C GLU A 137 2.32 -10.23 -16.04
N THR A 138 3.19 -9.97 -17.01
CA THR A 138 2.80 -9.29 -18.26
C THR A 138 3.28 -10.05 -19.48
N ASN A 139 2.57 -9.88 -20.60
CA ASN A 139 3.03 -10.38 -21.89
C ASN A 139 4.07 -9.45 -22.54
N ALA A 140 4.53 -9.79 -23.75
CA ALA A 140 5.54 -9.00 -24.48
C ALA A 140 5.12 -7.55 -24.81
N LEU A 141 3.82 -7.23 -24.72
CA LEU A 141 3.27 -5.89 -24.92
C LEU A 141 3.04 -5.15 -23.61
N GLY A 142 3.36 -5.75 -22.46
CA GLY A 142 3.14 -5.18 -21.14
C GLY A 142 1.70 -5.30 -20.62
N VAL A 143 0.85 -6.07 -21.30
CA VAL A 143 -0.53 -6.31 -20.84
C VAL A 143 -0.50 -7.30 -19.67
N PRO A 144 -1.15 -7.01 -18.52
CA PRO A 144 -1.26 -7.94 -17.41
C PRO A 144 -1.93 -9.26 -17.80
N THR A 145 -1.36 -10.37 -17.35
CA THR A 145 -1.87 -11.73 -17.62
C THR A 145 -2.06 -12.58 -16.38
N GLY A 146 -1.47 -12.16 -15.25
CA GLY A 146 -1.49 -12.93 -14.01
C GLY A 146 -0.91 -12.16 -12.84
N ILE A 147 -0.97 -12.77 -11.67
CA ILE A 147 -0.36 -12.26 -10.45
C ILE A 147 0.16 -13.43 -9.62
N THR A 148 1.37 -13.32 -9.09
CA THR A 148 2.05 -14.41 -8.37
C THR A 148 2.72 -13.92 -7.10
N GLU A 149 2.72 -14.76 -6.07
CA GLU A 149 3.43 -14.48 -4.82
C GLU A 149 4.94 -14.61 -5.02
N ILE A 150 5.69 -13.63 -4.53
CA ILE A 150 7.15 -13.62 -4.49
C ILE A 150 7.64 -13.34 -3.07
N THR A 151 8.84 -13.81 -2.78
CA THR A 151 9.48 -13.70 -1.45
C THR A 151 10.75 -12.86 -1.45
N ASP A 152 11.11 -12.26 -2.60
CA ASP A 152 12.28 -11.38 -2.74
C ASP A 152 11.82 -9.91 -2.70
N TYR A 153 12.22 -9.19 -1.65
CA TYR A 153 11.88 -7.79 -1.39
C TYR A 153 12.87 -6.82 -2.05
N ASN A 154 13.95 -7.31 -2.71
CA ASN A 154 15.02 -6.44 -3.25
C ASN A 154 14.64 -5.65 -4.51
N CYS A 155 13.44 -5.85 -5.06
CA CYS A 155 13.00 -5.18 -6.29
C CYS A 155 11.69 -4.42 -6.07
N GLU A 156 11.82 -3.21 -5.51
CA GLU A 156 10.71 -2.25 -5.31
C GLU A 156 9.95 -1.93 -6.62
N ALA A 157 10.62 -2.07 -7.78
CA ALA A 157 10.05 -1.71 -9.08
C ALA A 157 8.95 -2.65 -9.59
N ASN A 158 8.74 -3.83 -8.99
CA ASN A 158 7.83 -4.86 -9.52
C ASN A 158 6.96 -5.56 -8.46
N SER A 159 6.99 -5.11 -7.20
CA SER A 159 6.55 -5.91 -6.05
C SER A 159 5.60 -5.10 -5.17
N PHE A 160 4.34 -5.53 -5.01
CA PHE A 160 3.43 -4.95 -4.00
C PHE A 160 3.13 -5.92 -2.92
N SER A 161 3.22 -5.45 -1.70
CA SER A 161 3.15 -6.31 -0.55
C SER A 161 1.69 -6.67 -0.23
N PHE A 162 1.47 -7.84 0.36
CA PHE A 162 0.16 -8.14 0.95
C PHE A 162 -0.35 -7.02 1.88
N PRO A 163 0.51 -6.28 2.62
CA PRO A 163 0.10 -5.08 3.33
C PRO A 163 -0.80 -4.13 2.53
N LEU A 164 -0.52 -3.85 1.24
CA LEU A 164 -1.42 -3.01 0.42
C LEU A 164 -2.83 -3.61 0.32
N PHE A 165 -2.92 -4.87 -0.11
CA PHE A 165 -4.22 -5.53 -0.25
C PHE A 165 -4.94 -5.72 1.09
N LYS A 166 -4.20 -5.98 2.19
CA LYS A 166 -4.75 -6.03 3.55
C LYS A 166 -5.28 -4.69 4.00
N ALA A 167 -4.53 -3.61 3.75
CA ALA A 167 -4.96 -2.26 4.04
C ALA A 167 -6.25 -1.95 3.28
N ILE A 168 -6.30 -2.23 1.99
CA ILE A 168 -7.49 -2.04 1.15
C ILE A 168 -8.70 -2.84 1.69
N PHE A 169 -8.56 -4.15 1.94
CA PHE A 169 -9.65 -4.95 2.48
C PHE A 169 -10.16 -4.41 3.83
N THR A 170 -9.23 -3.97 4.69
CA THR A 170 -9.56 -3.38 6.00
C THR A 170 -10.33 -2.07 5.84
N LEU A 171 -9.82 -1.13 5.04
CA LEU A 171 -10.40 0.19 4.82
C LEU A 171 -11.76 0.13 4.10
N PHE A 172 -11.92 -0.83 3.19
CA PHE A 172 -13.18 -1.04 2.50
C PHE A 172 -14.24 -1.74 3.36
N GLY A 173 -13.82 -2.33 4.49
CA GLY A 173 -14.66 -3.17 5.35
C GLY A 173 -15.03 -4.49 4.68
N ILE A 174 -14.18 -5.02 3.80
CA ILE A 174 -14.43 -6.27 3.07
C ILE A 174 -14.10 -7.43 4.00
N ALA A 175 -15.14 -8.03 4.57
CA ALA A 175 -14.98 -9.23 5.39
C ALA A 175 -14.44 -10.40 4.55
N PRO A 176 -13.70 -11.36 5.15
CA PRO A 176 -13.19 -12.54 4.44
C PRO A 176 -14.27 -13.30 3.63
N THR A 177 -15.49 -13.38 4.14
CA THR A 177 -16.65 -14.01 3.47
C THR A 177 -17.13 -13.27 2.23
N ASP A 178 -16.82 -11.98 2.13
CA ASP A 178 -17.30 -11.08 1.08
C ASP A 178 -16.23 -10.78 0.03
N ARG A 179 -14.99 -11.23 0.26
CA ARG A 179 -13.84 -10.99 -0.64
C ARG A 179 -14.10 -11.42 -2.09
N ARG A 180 -14.90 -12.47 -2.30
CA ARG A 180 -15.31 -12.93 -3.64
C ARG A 180 -16.11 -11.90 -4.44
N ASN A 181 -16.75 -10.95 -3.75
CA ASN A 181 -17.54 -9.87 -4.36
C ASN A 181 -16.67 -8.65 -4.69
N ALA A 182 -15.40 -8.63 -4.28
CA ALA A 182 -14.44 -7.61 -4.66
C ALA A 182 -13.74 -8.06 -5.95
N THR A 183 -13.66 -7.18 -6.94
CA THR A 183 -12.96 -7.44 -8.20
C THR A 183 -11.78 -6.49 -8.34
N PHE A 184 -10.60 -7.04 -8.58
CA PHE A 184 -9.38 -6.31 -8.87
C PHE A 184 -9.09 -6.45 -10.37
N SER A 185 -9.02 -5.32 -11.08
CA SER A 185 -8.75 -5.26 -12.52
C SER A 185 -7.45 -4.52 -12.76
N PHE A 186 -6.40 -5.24 -13.14
CA PHE A 186 -5.06 -4.73 -13.39
C PHE A 186 -4.88 -4.33 -14.85
N ALA A 187 -4.32 -3.15 -15.09
CA ALA A 187 -4.06 -2.62 -16.41
C ALA A 187 -2.71 -1.90 -16.45
N GLN A 188 -2.11 -1.84 -17.65
CA GLN A 188 -0.98 -0.98 -17.88
C GLN A 188 -1.43 0.49 -17.85
N ILE A 189 -0.66 1.34 -17.19
CA ILE A 189 -0.84 2.80 -17.20
C ILE A 189 0.46 3.48 -17.60
N VAL A 190 0.34 4.68 -18.14
CA VAL A 190 1.46 5.52 -18.54
C VAL A 190 1.32 6.88 -17.86
N SER A 191 2.38 7.28 -17.19
CA SER A 191 2.48 8.57 -16.51
C SER A 191 2.67 9.74 -17.48
N PRO A 192 2.44 10.99 -17.04
CA PRO A 192 2.73 12.19 -17.84
C PRO A 192 4.19 12.30 -18.32
N THR A 193 5.12 11.65 -17.63
CA THR A 193 6.55 11.60 -18.00
C THR A 193 6.89 10.38 -18.88
N ASN A 194 5.88 9.67 -19.40
CA ASN A 194 5.98 8.47 -20.23
C ASN A 194 6.63 7.26 -19.54
N VAL A 195 6.64 7.23 -18.21
CA VAL A 195 6.99 6.02 -17.46
C VAL A 195 5.76 5.10 -17.46
N THR A 196 5.96 3.87 -17.91
CA THR A 196 4.95 2.82 -17.93
C THR A 196 4.96 2.07 -16.62
N SER A 197 3.77 1.74 -16.12
CA SER A 197 3.55 1.13 -14.82
C SER A 197 2.27 0.29 -14.86
N ILE A 198 1.92 -0.39 -13.78
CA ILE A 198 0.67 -1.13 -13.62
C ILE A 198 -0.22 -0.38 -12.63
N GLY A 199 -1.45 -0.08 -13.01
CA GLY A 199 -2.50 0.37 -12.11
C GLY A 199 -3.57 -0.71 -11.95
N PHE A 200 -4.41 -0.59 -10.93
CA PHE A 200 -5.59 -1.43 -10.83
C PHE A 200 -6.81 -0.68 -10.34
N LYS A 201 -7.98 -1.12 -10.82
CA LYS A 201 -9.29 -0.76 -10.29
C LYS A 201 -9.75 -1.81 -9.28
N LEU A 202 -10.26 -1.37 -8.13
CA LEU A 202 -11.04 -2.18 -7.21
C LEU A 202 -12.51 -1.82 -7.32
N GLU A 203 -13.36 -2.82 -7.48
CA GLU A 203 -14.82 -2.69 -7.38
C GLU A 203 -15.36 -3.59 -6.26
N TYR A 204 -16.12 -3.01 -5.33
CA TYR A 204 -16.83 -3.75 -4.28
C TYR A 204 -18.13 -3.04 -3.90
N GLY A 205 -19.26 -3.67 -4.23
CA GLY A 205 -20.58 -3.06 -4.11
C GLY A 205 -20.69 -1.83 -5.02
N THR A 206 -21.02 -0.66 -4.45
CA THR A 206 -21.06 0.62 -5.18
C THR A 206 -19.76 1.41 -5.07
N LYS A 207 -18.72 0.85 -4.44
CA LYS A 207 -17.44 1.55 -4.23
C LYS A 207 -16.47 1.16 -5.33
N THR A 208 -15.79 2.17 -5.86
CA THR A 208 -14.72 2.02 -6.85
C THR A 208 -13.52 2.85 -6.41
N MET A 209 -12.32 2.26 -6.47
CA MET A 209 -11.04 2.94 -6.25
C MET A 209 -10.01 2.52 -7.27
N TYR A 210 -8.99 3.34 -7.42
CA TYR A 210 -7.89 3.11 -8.36
C TYR A 210 -6.58 3.26 -7.61
N TYR A 211 -5.68 2.33 -7.84
CA TYR A 211 -4.40 2.31 -7.16
C TYR A 211 -3.27 2.10 -8.17
N ASP A 212 -2.13 2.74 -7.94
CA ASP A 212 -0.89 2.38 -8.59
C ASP A 212 -0.46 1.07 -7.96
N PHE A 213 -0.34 0.03 -8.78
CA PHE A 213 0.34 -1.18 -8.36
C PHE A 213 1.80 -0.76 -8.22
N SER A 214 2.55 -0.61 -9.30
CA SER A 214 3.99 -0.29 -9.47
C SER A 214 4.69 0.83 -8.67
N GLY A 215 4.05 1.51 -7.72
CA GLY A 215 4.72 2.43 -6.76
C GLY A 215 5.41 3.64 -7.40
N GLY A 216 4.95 4.11 -8.55
CA GLY A 216 5.67 5.04 -9.42
C GLY A 216 4.94 6.35 -9.73
N GLN A 217 4.12 6.89 -8.82
CA GLN A 217 3.58 8.26 -8.95
C GLN A 217 3.47 8.98 -7.60
N THR A 218 4.21 10.09 -7.45
CA THR A 218 3.91 11.16 -6.51
C THR A 218 2.54 11.79 -6.83
N PRO A 219 1.58 11.88 -5.88
CA PRO A 219 0.36 12.66 -6.12
C PRO A 219 0.68 14.16 -6.18
N PRO A 220 -0.04 14.97 -6.99
CA PRO A 220 -0.02 16.41 -6.82
C PRO A 220 -0.67 16.77 -5.48
N LEU A 221 -0.03 17.66 -4.74
CA LEU A 221 -0.57 18.32 -3.56
C LEU A 221 -1.89 19.00 -3.94
N THR A 222 -3.04 18.43 -3.54
CA THR A 222 -4.25 19.10 -3.03
C THR A 222 -5.45 18.17 -3.13
N SER A 223 -5.70 17.38 -2.08
CA SER A 223 -7.07 17.04 -1.73
C SER A 223 -7.17 16.75 -0.23
N THR A 224 -7.99 17.52 0.45
CA THR A 224 -8.43 17.23 1.81
C THR A 224 -9.37 16.02 1.72
N ILE A 225 -8.85 14.81 1.88
CA ILE A 225 -9.69 13.61 1.93
C ILE A 225 -10.45 13.65 3.26
N SER A 226 -11.73 13.93 3.20
CA SER A 226 -12.64 13.77 4.33
C SER A 226 -13.05 12.30 4.43
N ILE A 227 -12.30 11.49 5.16
CA ILE A 227 -12.76 10.14 5.51
C ILE A 227 -13.85 10.30 6.57
N ALA A 228 -15.10 10.00 6.19
CA ALA A 228 -16.22 9.98 7.11
C ALA A 228 -16.04 8.86 8.14
N ARG A 229 -15.58 9.20 9.35
CA ARG A 229 -15.64 8.29 10.50
C ARG A 229 -17.12 8.13 10.90
N ARG A 230 -17.61 6.88 10.97
CA ARG A 230 -18.81 6.58 11.75
C ARG A 230 -18.45 6.81 13.22
N LEU A 231 -18.87 7.94 13.77
CA LEU A 231 -18.94 8.15 15.21
C LEU A 231 -19.93 7.11 15.77
N LYS A 232 -19.48 6.32 16.74
CA LYS A 232 -20.38 5.66 17.70
C LYS A 232 -20.50 6.56 18.91
#